data_AF-A0A5K1EF20-F1
#
_entry.id   AF-A0A5K1EF20-F1
#
_cell.length_a   1.000
_cell.length_b   1.000
_cell.length_c   1.000
_cell.angle_alpha   90.00
_cell.angle_beta   90.00
_cell.angle_gamma   90.00
#
_symmetry.space_group_name_H-M   'P 1'
#
loop_
_entity.id
_entity.type
_entity.pdbx_description
1 polymer ?
#
loop_
_entity_poly.entity_id
_entity_poly.type
_entity_poly.pdbx_seq_one_letter_code
_entity_poly.pdbx_strand_id
1 'polypeptide(L)'
;MLLFCRGHLKLTLLPSSDFRLSFVGDDGCEERLALFSSYDESFKITIDLISADASGRSFLVQVLNKAVLYYWLSEKSMTVGTELLEK
;
A
#
# COMPACT_ATOMS: atom_id res chain seq x y z
N MET A 1 -10.35 13.58 -7.79
CA MET A 1 -9.38 14.00 -8.81
C MET A 1 -8.12 13.20 -8.54
N LEU A 2 -7.93 12.09 -9.28
CA LEU A 2 -6.78 11.20 -9.11
C LEU A 2 -5.55 11.91 -9.69
N LEU A 3 -4.81 12.62 -8.84
CA LEU A 3 -3.47 13.06 -9.19
C LEU A 3 -2.62 11.78 -9.29
N PHE A 4 -2.17 11.46 -10.50
CA PHE A 4 -1.19 10.43 -10.77
C PHE A 4 0.16 10.89 -10.19
N CYS A 5 0.28 10.85 -8.87
CA CYS A 5 1.52 11.14 -8.17
C CYS A 5 2.36 9.86 -8.13
N ARG A 6 3.61 9.99 -8.55
CA ARG A 6 4.60 8.95 -8.40
C ARG A 6 5.11 8.94 -6.96
N GLY A 7 5.47 7.78 -6.44
CA GLY A 7 5.84 7.61 -5.05
C GLY A 7 6.00 6.15 -4.66
N HIS A 8 6.00 5.87 -3.37
CA HIS A 8 6.11 4.53 -2.83
C HIS A 8 5.18 4.30 -1.64
N LEU A 9 4.75 3.06 -1.47
CA LEU A 9 4.06 2.63 -0.27
C LEU A 9 5.09 2.36 0.83
N LYS A 10 4.75 2.76 2.05
CA LYS A 10 5.60 2.61 3.23
C LYS A 10 4.80 1.98 4.36
N LEU A 11 5.27 0.83 4.84
CA LEU A 11 4.78 0.20 6.05
C LEU A 11 5.73 0.51 7.21
N THR A 12 5.24 1.16 8.25
CA THR A 12 6.03 1.59 9.41
C THR A 12 5.47 1.02 10.70
N LEU A 13 6.32 0.43 11.54
CA LEU A 13 5.98 0.08 12.92
C LEU A 13 6.13 1.32 13.82
N LEU A 14 5.07 1.68 14.54
CA LEU A 14 5.05 2.81 15.46
C LEU A 14 5.50 2.40 16.87
N PRO A 15 5.93 3.36 17.71
CA PRO A 15 6.28 3.09 19.10
C PRO A 15 5.13 2.50 19.94
N SER A 16 3.88 2.68 19.51
CA SER A 16 2.70 2.08 20.14
C SER A 16 2.52 0.59 19.82
N SER A 17 3.44 -0.01 19.05
CA SER A 17 3.31 -1.35 18.43
C SER A 17 2.24 -1.44 17.34
N ASP A 18 1.65 -0.30 16.95
CA ASP A 18 0.76 -0.23 15.80
C ASP A 18 1.56 -0.16 14.50
N PHE A 19 1.07 -0.77 13.43
CA PHE A 19 1.60 -0.55 12.09
C PHE A 19 0.88 0.64 11.43
N ARG A 20 1.55 1.26 10.46
CA ARG A 20 0.98 2.33 9.62
C ARG A 20 1.34 2.09 8.18
N LEU A 21 0.33 2.10 7.31
CA LEU A 21 0.52 2.13 5.86
C LEU A 21 0.32 3.56 5.37
N SER A 22 1.31 4.10 4.68
CA SER A 22 1.26 5.41 4.03
C SER A 22 1.73 5.34 2.59
N PHE A 23 1.25 6.28 1.77
CA PHE A 23 1.81 6.58 0.47
C PHE A 23 2.67 7.82 0.60
N VAL A 24 3.93 7.74 0.17
CA VAL A 24 4.86 8.86 0.16
C VAL A 24 5.08 9.26 -1.29
N GLY A 25 4.58 10.43 -1.66
CA GLY A 25 4.80 11.01 -2.98
C GLY A 25 6.27 11.39 -3.19
N ASP A 26 6.69 11.43 -4.45
CA ASP A 26 8.03 11.90 -4.83
C ASP A 26 8.26 13.39 -4.44
N ASP A 27 7.20 14.13 -4.14
CA ASP A 27 7.22 15.49 -3.56
C ASP A 27 7.53 15.52 -2.05
N GLY A 28 7.62 14.34 -1.43
CA GLY A 28 7.82 14.17 0.02
C GLY A 28 6.54 14.30 0.85
N CYS A 29 5.38 14.52 0.22
CA CYS A 29 4.10 14.52 0.93
C CYS A 29 3.71 13.08 1.31
N GLU A 30 3.42 12.87 2.60
CA GLU A 30 2.97 11.58 3.13
C GLU A 30 1.45 11.58 3.34
N GLU A 31 0.75 10.69 2.64
CA GLU A 31 -0.66 10.40 2.85
C GLU A 31 -0.82 9.15 3.71
N ARG A 32 -1.57 9.26 4.81
CA ARG A 32 -1.85 8.13 5.69
C ARG A 32 -3.05 7.33 5.19
N LEU A 33 -2.79 6.12 4.70
CA LEU A 33 -3.83 5.22 4.20
C LEU A 33 -4.51 4.47 5.35
N ALA A 34 -3.71 3.92 6.27
CA ALA A 34 -4.22 3.11 7.36
C ALA A 34 -3.31 3.04 8.59
N LEU A 35 -3.93 2.65 9.71
CA LEU A 35 -3.30 2.35 11.00
C LEU A 35 -3.82 0.97 11.42
N PHE A 36 -2.94 0.13 11.91
CA PHE A 36 -3.25 -1.22 12.35
C PHE A 36 -2.76 -1.37 13.78
N SER A 37 -3.57 -1.95 14.64
CA SER A 37 -3.11 -2.31 15.96
C SER A 37 -2.90 -3.81 16.02
N SER A 38 -1.78 -4.27 16.59
CA SER A 38 -1.58 -5.70 16.86
C SER A 38 -2.63 -6.27 17.82
N TYR A 39 -3.33 -5.40 18.54
CA TYR A 39 -4.36 -5.75 19.51
C TYR A 39 -5.78 -5.73 18.91
N ASP A 40 -5.94 -5.29 17.66
CA ASP A 40 -7.24 -5.11 17.02
C ASP A 40 -7.30 -5.83 15.67
N GLU A 41 -7.81 -7.06 15.68
CA GLU A 41 -8.02 -7.88 14.48
C GLU A 41 -9.11 -7.34 13.54
N SER A 42 -9.87 -6.32 13.97
CA SER A 42 -10.90 -5.70 13.11
C SER A 42 -10.30 -4.83 12.00
N PHE A 43 -8.99 -4.55 12.03
CA PHE A 43 -8.30 -3.83 10.97
C PHE A 43 -7.48 -4.77 10.10
N LYS A 44 -8.02 -5.10 8.91
CA LYS A 44 -7.33 -5.89 7.89
C LYS A 44 -7.02 -5.05 6.66
N ILE A 45 -5.80 -5.17 6.14
CA ILE A 45 -5.48 -4.75 4.78
C ILE A 45 -5.12 -5.96 3.96
N THR A 46 -5.62 -6.01 2.73
CA THR A 46 -5.14 -6.94 1.73
C THR A 46 -4.51 -6.15 0.59
N ILE A 47 -3.42 -6.70 0.06
CA ILE A 47 -2.77 -6.19 -1.14
C ILE A 47 -2.83 -7.33 -2.15
N ASP A 48 -3.64 -7.15 -3.19
CA ASP A 48 -3.96 -8.21 -4.13
C ASP A 48 -3.57 -7.78 -5.55
N LEU A 49 -2.90 -8.66 -6.28
CA LEU A 49 -2.59 -8.44 -7.70
C LEU A 49 -3.88 -8.44 -8.53
N ILE A 50 -3.94 -7.55 -9.52
CA ILE A 50 -5.07 -7.51 -10.44
C ILE A 50 -4.80 -8.49 -11.59
N SER A 51 -5.45 -9.65 -11.55
CA SER A 51 -5.26 -10.72 -12.55
C SER A 51 -5.63 -10.30 -13.98
N ALA A 52 -6.50 -9.31 -14.15
CA ALA A 52 -6.85 -8.75 -15.44
C ALA A 52 -5.72 -7.92 -16.09
N ASP A 53 -4.69 -7.53 -15.32
CA ASP A 53 -3.53 -6.83 -15.84
C ASP A 53 -2.43 -7.83 -16.24
N ALA A 54 -2.25 -7.98 -17.55
CA ALA A 54 -1.23 -8.88 -18.12
C ALA A 54 0.22 -8.49 -17.77
N SER A 55 0.46 -7.26 -17.32
CA SER A 55 1.81 -6.85 -16.92
C SER A 55 2.23 -7.38 -15.55
N GLY A 56 1.26 -7.77 -14.70
CA GLY A 56 1.48 -8.16 -13.31
C GLY A 56 1.91 -7.02 -12.38
N ARG A 57 1.75 -5.75 -12.80
CA ARG A 57 2.21 -4.57 -12.05
C ARG A 57 1.09 -3.83 -11.34
N SER A 58 -0.15 -4.08 -11.71
CA SER A 58 -1.31 -3.52 -11.02
C SER A 58 -1.66 -4.33 -9.79
N PHE A 59 -1.93 -3.63 -8.70
CA PHE A 59 -2.46 -4.23 -7.49
C PHE A 59 -3.48 -3.30 -6.84
N LEU A 60 -4.40 -3.89 -6.09
CA LEU A 60 -5.32 -3.17 -5.23
C LEU A 60 -4.88 -3.28 -3.79
N VAL A 61 -5.05 -2.20 -3.04
CA VAL A 61 -4.92 -2.16 -1.59
C VAL A 61 -6.32 -1.98 -1.03
N GLN A 62 -6.85 -3.01 -0.38
CA GLN A 62 -8.15 -2.96 0.26
C GLN A 62 -7.97 -2.75 1.75
N VAL A 63 -8.51 -1.64 2.25
CA VAL A 63 -8.54 -1.36 3.68
C VAL A 63 -9.93 -1.65 4.22
N LEU A 64 -10.05 -2.60 5.15
CA LEU A 64 -11.34 -3.00 5.71
C LEU A 64 -12.10 -1.77 6.22
N ASN A 65 -13.39 -1.69 5.88
CA ASN A 65 -14.30 -0.60 6.25
C ASN A 65 -13.91 0.81 5.78
N LYS A 66 -12.98 0.94 4.82
CA LYS A 66 -12.62 2.23 4.22
C LYS A 66 -12.83 2.27 2.72
N ALA A 67 -11.77 1.99 1.96
CA ALA A 67 -11.73 2.20 0.52
C ALA A 67 -10.82 1.16 -0.13
N VAL A 68 -11.10 0.91 -1.41
CA VAL A 68 -10.21 0.18 -2.30
C VAL A 68 -9.38 1.21 -3.05
N LEU A 69 -8.05 1.09 -2.96
CA LEU A 69 -7.10 1.95 -3.65
C LEU A 69 -6.39 1.13 -4.73
N TYR A 70 -6.11 1.75 -5.87
CA TYR A 70 -5.47 1.09 -7.00
C TYR A 70 -4.09 1.68 -7.23
N TYR A 71 -3.10 0.81 -7.40
CA TYR A 71 -1.72 1.20 -7.61
C TYR A 71 -1.13 0.45 -8.81
N TRP A 72 -0.12 1.07 -9.41
CA TRP A 72 0.68 0.48 -10.48
C TRP A 72 2.15 0.52 -10.10
N LEU A 73 2.83 -0.61 -10.21
CA LEU A 73 4.24 -0.73 -9.89
C LEU A 73 5.12 -0.16 -11.00
N SER A 74 5.58 1.08 -10.80
CA SER A 74 6.52 1.75 -11.71
C SER A 74 7.98 1.32 -11.53
N GLU A 75 8.32 0.61 -10.45
CA GLU A 75 9.66 0.08 -10.22
C GLU A 75 10.04 -0.90 -11.35
N LYS A 76 11.27 -0.79 -11.84
CA LYS A 76 11.78 -1.64 -12.92
C LYS A 76 11.99 -3.07 -12.42
N SER A 77 12.52 -3.21 -11.20
CA SER A 77 12.75 -4.50 -10.56
C SER A 77 11.47 -5.03 -9.90
N MET A 78 10.95 -6.15 -10.39
CA MET A 78 9.79 -6.79 -9.78
C MET A 78 10.07 -7.25 -8.36
N THR A 79 11.21 -7.88 -8.12
CA THR A 79 11.59 -8.39 -6.78
C THR A 79 11.61 -7.29 -5.72
N VAL A 80 12.07 -6.08 -6.07
CA VAL A 80 12.09 -4.94 -5.14
C VAL A 80 10.69 -4.33 -5.02
N GLY A 81 10.00 -4.19 -6.15
CA GLY A 81 8.69 -3.54 -6.18
C GLY A 81 7.57 -4.34 -5.53
N THR A 82 7.72 -5.66 -5.40
CA THR A 82 6.73 -6.56 -4.79
C THR A 82 7.06 -6.91 -3.33
N GLU A 83 8.08 -6.32 -2.72
CA GLU A 83 8.48 -6.68 -1.34
C GLU A 83 7.33 -6.54 -0.33
N LEU A 84 6.45 -5.53 -0.54
CA LEU A 84 5.27 -5.34 0.30
C LEU A 84 4.15 -6.37 0.10
N LEU A 85 4.13 -7.10 -1.02
CA LEU A 85 3.18 -8.20 -1.23
C LEU A 85 3.53 -9.45 -0.41
N GLU A 86 4.79 -9.55 0.02
CA GLU A 86 5.33 -10.72 0.73
C GLU A 86 5.40 -10.52 2.25
N LYS A 87 4.95 -9.38 2.77
CA LYS A 87 4.95 -9.01 4.20
C LYS A 87 3.55 -9.02 4.78
#